data_AF-A0A812QTX5-F1
#
_entry.id   AF-A0A812QTX5-F1
#
_cell.length_a   1.000
_cell.length_b   1.000
_cell.length_c   1.000
_cell.angle_alpha   90.00
_cell.angle_beta   90.00
_cell.angle_gamma   90.00
#
_symmetry.space_group_name_H-M   'P 1'
#
loop_
_entity.id
_entity.type
_entity.pdbx_description
1 polymer ?
#
loop_
_entity_poly.entity_id
_entity_poly.type
_entity_poly.pdbx_seq_one_letter_code
_entity_poly.pdbx_strand_id
1 'polypeptide(L)'
;MTADGWAARQQELVNIEFQEEKRQVEERLRHWPVEKLVAEGLALSNLQVKRDGEFFGDPLIEFSFPSAQPHDFQSGDWLLASKSSKHPLLPGALSAQVVDVQPTKILCAMPEWRLDRGVNYVTFRRISEALSSFGGNGVPGDVRAILLGHDDLEERNAMEDLSLQLPSEIPLDDSQHEARGACIREGVAFIPELPRIVNSGNSAG
;
A
#
# COMPACT_ATOMS: atom_id res chain seq x y z
N MET A 1 11.77 -1.79 -26.57
CA MET A 1 12.51 -2.19 -25.33
C MET A 1 11.94 -3.53 -24.89
N THR A 2 12.73 -4.58 -24.64
CA THR A 2 12.14 -5.90 -24.32
C THR A 2 11.48 -5.90 -22.93
N ALA A 3 10.51 -6.81 -22.71
CA ALA A 3 9.85 -6.98 -21.42
C ALA A 3 10.86 -7.28 -20.30
N ASP A 4 11.80 -8.19 -20.56
CA ASP A 4 12.89 -8.52 -19.64
C ASP A 4 13.78 -7.31 -19.34
N GLY A 5 14.13 -6.53 -20.36
CA GLY A 5 14.98 -5.34 -20.20
C GLY A 5 14.29 -4.24 -19.39
N TRP A 6 12.98 -4.04 -19.61
CA TRP A 6 12.19 -3.11 -18.81
C TRP A 6 12.05 -3.59 -17.36
N ALA A 7 11.70 -4.86 -17.16
CA ALA A 7 11.54 -5.45 -15.82
C ALA A 7 12.84 -5.39 -15.01
N ALA A 8 13.98 -5.70 -15.62
CA ALA A 8 15.29 -5.59 -14.99
C ALA A 8 15.61 -4.15 -14.56
N ARG A 9 15.29 -3.16 -15.41
CA ARG A 9 15.47 -1.74 -15.07
C ARG A 9 14.57 -1.31 -13.92
N GLN A 10 13.30 -1.71 -13.92
CA GLN A 10 12.39 -1.42 -12.81
C GLN A 10 12.84 -2.09 -11.51
N GLN A 11 13.35 -3.32 -11.59
CA GLN A 11 13.86 -4.04 -10.43
C GLN A 11 15.05 -3.32 -9.78
N GLU A 12 15.93 -2.73 -10.60
CA GLU A 12 17.03 -1.90 -10.12
C GLU A 12 16.51 -0.65 -9.38
N LEU A 13 15.53 0.06 -9.96
CA LEU A 13 14.94 1.26 -9.38
C LEU A 13 14.23 0.96 -8.04
N VAL A 14 13.43 -0.12 -8.01
CA VAL A 14 12.73 -0.58 -6.80
C VAL A 14 13.73 -1.00 -5.72
N ASN A 15 14.86 -1.61 -6.09
CA ASN A 15 15.91 -1.91 -5.12
C ASN A 15 16.57 -0.64 -4.58
N ILE A 16 16.85 0.36 -5.44
CA ILE A 16 17.40 1.65 -4.99
C ILE A 16 16.45 2.31 -3.98
N GLU A 17 15.16 2.37 -4.30
CA GLU A 17 14.13 2.92 -3.41
C GLU A 17 14.09 2.20 -2.07
N PHE A 18 14.06 0.86 -2.09
CA PHE A 18 14.03 0.05 -0.88
C PHE A 18 15.29 0.23 -0.02
N GLN A 19 16.48 0.29 -0.63
CA GLN A 19 17.72 0.54 0.12
C GLN A 19 17.72 1.94 0.74
N GLU A 20 17.20 2.94 0.04
CA GLU A 20 17.11 4.30 0.56
C GLU A 20 16.10 4.41 1.70
N GLU A 21 14.92 3.79 1.59
CA GLU A 21 13.94 3.71 2.67
C GLU A 21 14.56 3.05 3.91
N LYS A 22 15.26 1.92 3.72
CA LYS A 22 15.97 1.23 4.79
C LYS A 22 17.03 2.09 5.44
N ARG A 23 17.85 2.76 4.63
CA ARG A 23 18.91 3.66 5.13
C ARG A 23 18.31 4.78 5.99
N GLN A 24 17.22 5.39 5.55
CA GLN A 24 16.55 6.45 6.29
C GLN A 24 15.95 5.97 7.61
N VAL A 25 15.27 4.82 7.62
CA VAL A 25 14.74 4.22 8.85
C VAL A 25 15.87 3.93 9.83
N GLU A 26 16.95 3.29 9.37
CA GLU A 26 18.11 3.00 10.22
C GLU A 26 18.79 4.27 10.75
N GLU A 27 18.94 5.29 9.92
CA GLU A 27 19.54 6.57 10.32
C GLU A 27 18.71 7.25 11.41
N ARG A 28 17.39 7.33 11.23
CA ARG A 28 16.48 7.90 12.24
C ARG A 28 16.56 7.11 13.53
N LEU A 29 16.45 5.78 13.47
CA LEU A 29 16.48 4.94 14.66
C LEU A 29 17.81 5.04 15.43
N ARG A 30 18.95 5.19 14.74
CA ARG A 30 20.26 5.33 15.40
C ARG A 30 20.47 6.70 16.06
N HIS A 31 20.04 7.77 15.41
CA HIS A 31 20.47 9.13 15.76
C HIS A 31 19.39 9.96 16.43
N TRP A 32 18.10 9.60 16.30
CA TRP A 32 17.02 10.39 16.86
C TRP A 32 16.65 9.85 18.25
N PRO A 33 16.48 10.74 19.24
CA PRO A 33 15.96 10.33 20.54
C PRO A 33 14.50 9.87 20.40
N VAL A 34 14.06 8.99 21.30
CA VAL A 34 12.73 8.38 21.26
C VAL A 34 11.63 9.43 21.31
N GLU A 35 11.83 10.49 22.10
CA GLU A 35 10.89 11.59 22.26
C GLU A 35 10.67 12.32 20.93
N LYS A 36 11.73 12.47 20.13
CA LYS A 36 11.62 13.05 18.79
C LYS A 36 10.87 12.12 17.85
N LEU A 37 11.17 10.81 17.87
CA LEU A 37 10.47 9.83 17.04
C LEU A 37 8.97 9.79 17.34
N VAL A 38 8.58 9.88 18.62
CA VAL A 38 7.18 9.95 19.05
C VAL A 38 6.52 11.27 18.64
N ALA A 39 7.21 12.40 18.81
CA ALA A 39 6.67 13.71 18.42
C ALA A 39 6.39 13.82 16.92
N GLU A 40 7.20 13.15 16.09
CA GLU A 40 7.06 13.09 14.63
C GLU A 40 6.10 11.97 14.18
N GLY A 41 5.46 11.25 15.10
CA GLY A 41 4.51 10.18 14.79
C GLY A 41 5.12 8.92 14.15
N LEU A 42 6.43 8.73 14.31
CA LEU A 42 7.19 7.61 13.74
C LEU A 42 7.38 6.44 14.73
N ALA A 43 7.08 6.65 16.01
CA ALA A 43 7.16 5.65 17.05
C ALA A 43 6.07 5.88 18.11
N LEU A 44 5.68 4.81 18.80
CA LEU A 44 4.85 4.90 19.99
C LEU A 44 5.59 4.32 21.19
N SER A 45 5.37 4.93 22.35
CA SER A 45 6.02 4.54 23.60
C SER A 45 5.00 4.32 24.71
N ASN A 46 5.41 3.65 25.79
CA ASN A 46 4.55 3.33 26.94
C ASN A 46 3.28 2.54 26.56
N LEU A 47 3.44 1.56 25.67
CA LEU A 47 2.34 0.73 25.19
C LEU A 47 1.85 -0.27 26.26
N GLN A 48 0.54 -0.41 26.39
CA GLN A 48 -0.09 -1.55 27.04
C GLN A 48 -0.40 -2.61 25.99
N VAL A 49 -0.07 -3.86 26.29
CA VAL A 49 -0.12 -4.97 25.34
C VAL A 49 -1.17 -5.97 25.79
N LYS A 50 -2.08 -6.33 24.88
CA LYS A 50 -3.09 -7.36 25.12
C LYS A 50 -3.21 -8.27 23.89
N ARG A 51 -3.25 -9.58 24.09
CA ARG A 51 -3.59 -10.52 23.01
C ARG A 51 -5.08 -10.41 22.67
N ASP A 52 -5.39 -10.30 21.39
CA ASP A 52 -6.74 -10.09 20.87
C ASP A 52 -7.07 -11.03 19.70
N GLY A 53 -7.04 -12.33 19.98
CA GLY A 53 -7.34 -13.37 18.99
C GLY A 53 -6.15 -13.73 18.09
N GLU A 54 -6.48 -14.19 16.88
CA GLU A 54 -5.53 -14.70 15.89
C GLU A 54 -6.00 -14.33 14.47
N PHE A 55 -5.05 -14.07 13.58
CA PHE A 55 -5.30 -13.74 12.17
C PHE A 55 -4.39 -14.58 11.30
N PHE A 56 -4.97 -15.43 10.44
CA PHE A 56 -4.24 -16.40 9.61
C PHE A 56 -3.24 -17.29 10.38
N GLY A 57 -3.52 -17.58 11.66
CA GLY A 57 -2.67 -18.39 12.54
C GLY A 57 -1.60 -17.61 13.29
N ASP A 58 -1.45 -16.30 13.02
CA ASP A 58 -0.59 -15.42 13.79
C ASP A 58 -1.38 -14.79 14.96
N PRO A 59 -0.77 -14.67 16.15
CA PRO A 59 -1.40 -13.98 17.28
C PRO A 59 -1.65 -12.51 16.97
N LEU A 60 -2.89 -12.05 17.20
CA LEU A 60 -3.21 -10.63 17.18
C LEU A 60 -2.92 -10.01 18.53
N ILE A 61 -2.30 -8.83 18.52
CA ILE A 61 -1.88 -8.05 19.68
C ILE A 61 -2.41 -6.64 19.52
N GLU A 62 -3.23 -6.24 20.48
CA GLU A 62 -3.67 -4.88 20.67
C GLU A 62 -2.60 -4.13 21.48
N PHE A 63 -2.13 -3.04 20.90
CA PHE A 63 -1.28 -2.05 21.56
C PHE A 63 -2.11 -0.82 21.88
N SER A 64 -2.38 -0.59 23.16
CA SER A 64 -3.06 0.61 23.66
C SER A 64 -2.04 1.64 24.13
N PHE A 65 -2.27 2.92 23.84
CA PHE A 65 -1.38 4.02 24.23
C PHE A 65 -2.18 5.27 24.65
N PRO A 66 -1.55 6.19 25.41
CA PRO A 66 -2.18 7.46 25.76
C PRO A 66 -2.62 8.23 24.51
N SER A 67 -3.85 8.76 24.49
CA SER A 67 -4.43 9.42 23.30
C SER A 67 -3.71 10.70 22.84
N ALA A 68 -2.70 11.13 23.58
CA ALA A 68 -1.94 12.35 23.29
C ALA A 68 -0.69 12.10 22.43
N GLN A 69 -0.38 10.84 22.06
CA GLN A 69 0.74 10.56 21.16
C GLN A 69 0.27 10.68 19.70
N PRO A 70 0.81 11.63 18.92
CA PRO A 70 0.51 11.71 17.48
C PRO A 70 1.10 10.49 16.78
N HIS A 71 0.40 9.95 15.78
CA HIS A 71 0.93 8.92 14.88
C HIS A 71 0.21 8.93 13.54
N ASP A 72 0.95 8.59 12.48
CA ASP A 72 0.44 8.46 11.11
C ASP A 72 0.39 7.00 10.63
N PHE A 73 0.37 6.05 11.57
CA PHE A 73 0.24 4.63 11.25
C PHE A 73 -1.08 4.31 10.55
N GLN A 74 -1.01 3.47 9.53
CA GLN A 74 -2.15 3.01 8.75
C GLN A 74 -2.19 1.48 8.68
N SER A 75 -3.37 0.92 8.39
CA SER A 75 -3.48 -0.51 8.09
C SER A 75 -2.55 -0.87 6.93
N GLY A 76 -1.80 -1.97 7.09
CA GLY A 76 -0.78 -2.42 6.13
C GLY A 76 0.62 -1.87 6.38
N ASP A 77 0.82 -0.89 7.26
CA ASP A 77 2.15 -0.45 7.67
C ASP A 77 2.94 -1.58 8.34
N TRP A 78 4.25 -1.52 8.17
CA TRP A 78 5.18 -2.46 8.80
C TRP A 78 5.84 -1.81 10.00
N LEU A 79 5.80 -2.46 11.16
CA LEU A 79 6.33 -1.94 12.40
C LEU A 79 7.43 -2.87 12.95
N LEU A 80 8.43 -2.27 13.56
CA LEU A 80 9.42 -2.92 14.39
C LEU A 80 8.97 -2.84 15.84
N ALA A 81 8.90 -3.98 16.51
CA ALA A 81 8.42 -4.10 17.86
C ALA A 81 9.55 -4.54 18.81
N SER A 82 9.91 -3.72 19.80
CA SER A 82 11.05 -3.95 20.72
C SER A 82 10.66 -3.81 22.20
N LYS A 83 11.45 -4.29 23.19
CA LYS A 83 11.01 -4.14 24.61
C LYS A 83 11.30 -2.69 24.95
N SER A 84 10.52 -2.07 25.83
CA SER A 84 10.72 -0.65 26.16
C SER A 84 12.17 -0.31 26.55
N SER A 85 12.98 -1.30 26.98
CA SER A 85 14.40 -1.17 27.32
C SER A 85 15.40 -1.56 26.21
N LYS A 86 14.97 -2.06 25.06
CA LYS A 86 15.83 -2.54 23.96
C LYS A 86 15.65 -1.68 22.71
N HIS A 87 16.76 -1.30 22.09
CA HIS A 87 16.77 -0.55 20.85
C HIS A 87 16.23 -1.41 19.67
N PRO A 88 15.37 -0.87 18.79
CA PRO A 88 14.69 -1.64 17.73
C PRO A 88 15.62 -2.24 16.66
N LEU A 89 16.85 -1.72 16.53
CA LEU A 89 17.88 -2.30 15.66
C LEU A 89 18.68 -3.46 16.32
N LEU A 90 18.44 -3.77 17.59
CA LEU A 90 19.14 -4.87 18.27
C LEU A 90 18.47 -6.23 18.01
N PRO A 91 19.22 -7.33 18.08
CA PRO A 91 18.66 -8.68 18.02
C PRO A 91 17.55 -8.86 19.08
N GLY A 92 16.35 -9.21 18.62
CA GLY A 92 15.17 -9.42 19.47
C GLY A 92 14.03 -8.41 19.26
N ALA A 93 14.18 -7.43 18.38
CA ALA A 93 13.04 -6.72 17.81
C ALA A 93 12.28 -7.62 16.82
N LEU A 94 10.96 -7.62 16.89
CA LEU A 94 10.08 -8.39 16.02
C LEU A 94 9.44 -7.49 14.97
N SER A 95 9.06 -8.04 13.83
CA SER A 95 8.32 -7.31 12.80
C SER A 95 6.82 -7.60 12.92
N ALA A 96 5.99 -6.57 12.79
CA ALA A 96 4.53 -6.68 12.76
C ALA A 96 3.97 -5.97 11.55
N GLN A 97 2.87 -6.50 11.04
CA GLN A 97 1.98 -5.75 10.18
C GLN A 97 0.85 -5.14 11.00
N VAL A 98 0.52 -3.88 10.72
CA VAL A 98 -0.67 -3.23 11.24
C VAL A 98 -1.89 -3.79 10.54
N VAL A 99 -2.84 -4.32 11.32
CA VAL A 99 -4.11 -4.85 10.84
C VAL A 99 -5.19 -3.78 10.92
N ASP A 100 -5.30 -3.11 12.07
CA ASP A 100 -6.29 -2.06 12.32
C ASP A 100 -5.67 -0.91 13.12
N VAL A 101 -6.17 0.31 12.90
CA VAL A 101 -5.73 1.53 13.58
C VAL A 101 -6.94 2.27 14.12
N GLN A 102 -6.90 2.54 15.42
CA GLN A 102 -7.85 3.39 16.14
C GLN A 102 -7.07 4.53 16.82
N PRO A 103 -7.74 5.63 17.21
CA PRO A 103 -7.05 6.81 17.76
C PRO A 103 -6.16 6.56 18.99
N THR A 104 -6.38 5.47 19.73
CA THR A 104 -5.63 5.13 20.94
C THR A 104 -5.15 3.67 20.96
N LYS A 105 -5.37 2.95 19.86
CA LYS A 105 -5.10 1.52 19.77
C LYS A 105 -4.61 1.14 18.39
N ILE A 106 -3.62 0.27 18.33
CA ILE A 106 -3.16 -0.33 17.09
C ILE A 106 -3.20 -1.84 17.27
N LEU A 107 -3.83 -2.53 16.33
CA LEU A 107 -3.88 -3.98 16.29
C LEU A 107 -2.81 -4.49 15.31
N CYS A 108 -1.90 -5.32 15.80
CA CYS A 108 -0.82 -5.91 15.03
C CYS A 108 -0.81 -7.43 15.19
N ALA A 109 -0.40 -8.17 14.18
CA ALA A 109 -0.17 -9.60 14.32
C ALA A 109 1.27 -9.87 14.83
N MET A 110 1.46 -10.16 16.14
CA MET A 110 2.79 -10.50 16.72
C MET A 110 2.76 -11.05 18.18
N PRO A 111 3.90 -11.26 18.87
CA PRO A 111 3.89 -11.78 20.26
C PRO A 111 3.96 -10.79 21.46
N GLU A 112 4.61 -9.61 21.45
CA GLU A 112 4.66 -8.61 22.58
C GLU A 112 5.04 -7.18 22.03
N TRP A 113 5.45 -6.17 22.84
CA TRP A 113 6.45 -5.09 22.47
C TRP A 113 6.03 -3.59 22.21
N ARG A 114 7.03 -2.70 21.97
CA ARG A 114 7.02 -1.23 21.64
C ARG A 114 7.12 -1.06 20.13
N LEU A 115 6.31 -0.24 19.49
CA LEU A 115 6.24 -0.09 18.04
C LEU A 115 7.01 1.12 17.48
N ASP A 116 7.84 0.87 16.47
CA ASP A 116 8.57 1.85 15.65
C ASP A 116 8.23 1.59 14.16
N ARG A 117 8.11 2.62 13.30
CA ARG A 117 7.86 2.40 11.86
C ARG A 117 9.04 1.66 11.20
N GLY A 118 8.76 0.57 10.50
CA GLY A 118 9.71 -0.23 9.74
C GLY A 118 9.55 -0.06 8.23
N VAL A 119 10.50 -0.62 7.49
CA VAL A 119 10.47 -0.67 6.02
C VAL A 119 9.45 -1.71 5.56
N ASN A 120 8.67 -1.43 4.53
CA ASN A 120 7.68 -2.39 4.03
C ASN A 120 8.30 -3.44 3.09
N TYR A 121 8.90 -4.48 3.68
CA TYR A 121 9.51 -5.59 2.94
C TYR A 121 8.52 -6.37 2.07
N VAL A 122 7.24 -6.45 2.51
CA VAL A 122 6.21 -7.21 1.79
C VAL A 122 5.88 -6.52 0.47
N THR A 123 5.73 -5.20 0.46
CA THR A 123 5.51 -4.42 -0.78
C THR A 123 6.69 -4.57 -1.72
N PHE A 124 7.92 -4.40 -1.23
CA PHE A 124 9.13 -4.61 -2.04
C PHE A 124 9.16 -6.01 -2.70
N ARG A 125 8.89 -7.06 -1.92
CA ARG A 125 8.86 -8.43 -2.42
C ARG A 125 7.76 -8.63 -3.47
N ARG A 126 6.54 -8.13 -3.22
CA ARG A 126 5.41 -8.24 -4.14
C ARG A 126 5.69 -7.55 -5.47
N ILE A 127 6.27 -6.35 -5.44
CA ILE A 127 6.68 -5.63 -6.65
C ILE A 127 7.75 -6.42 -7.39
N SER A 128 8.76 -6.94 -6.68
CA SER A 128 9.85 -7.71 -7.29
C SER A 128 9.36 -9.00 -7.96
N GLU A 129 8.44 -9.72 -7.30
CA GLU A 129 7.78 -10.91 -7.85
C GLU A 129 6.92 -10.56 -9.07
N ALA A 130 6.17 -9.46 -9.01
CA ALA A 130 5.35 -8.99 -10.13
C ALA A 130 6.22 -8.58 -11.33
N LEU A 131 7.34 -7.88 -11.12
CA LEU A 131 8.28 -7.51 -12.18
C LEU A 131 8.94 -8.75 -12.80
N SER A 132 9.32 -9.73 -11.98
CA SER A 132 9.86 -11.00 -12.47
C SER A 132 8.83 -11.76 -13.33
N SER A 133 7.57 -11.77 -12.88
CA SER A 133 6.45 -12.35 -13.63
C SER A 133 6.18 -11.63 -14.95
N PHE A 134 6.30 -10.30 -14.97
CA PHE A 134 6.11 -9.46 -16.15
C PHE A 134 7.20 -9.63 -17.21
N GLY A 135 8.47 -9.74 -16.78
CA GLY A 135 9.59 -10.03 -17.69
C GLY A 135 9.43 -11.42 -18.35
N GLY A 136 9.07 -12.42 -17.54
CA GLY A 136 8.69 -13.74 -17.99
C GLY A 136 7.32 -13.79 -18.69
N ASN A 137 6.68 -14.96 -18.76
CA ASN A 137 5.41 -15.14 -19.47
C ASN A 137 4.18 -15.08 -18.54
N GLY A 138 4.28 -14.41 -17.39
CA GLY A 138 3.22 -14.37 -16.39
C GLY A 138 2.08 -13.38 -16.71
N VAL A 139 2.25 -12.54 -17.74
CA VAL A 139 1.24 -11.59 -18.23
C VAL A 139 0.89 -11.95 -19.67
N PRO A 140 -0.42 -11.92 -20.05
CA PRO A 140 -0.83 -12.06 -21.44
C PRO A 140 -0.03 -11.15 -22.37
N GLY A 141 0.44 -11.71 -23.49
CA GLY A 141 1.41 -11.06 -24.37
C GLY A 141 0.89 -9.75 -24.99
N ASP A 142 -0.42 -9.63 -25.09
CA ASP A 142 -1.15 -8.48 -25.60
C ASP A 142 -1.18 -7.30 -24.63
N VAL A 143 -1.59 -7.54 -23.39
CA VAL A 143 -1.55 -6.53 -22.32
C VAL A 143 -0.10 -6.08 -22.11
N ARG A 144 0.85 -7.02 -22.16
CA ARG A 144 2.27 -6.71 -22.03
C ARG A 144 2.81 -5.84 -23.17
N ALA A 145 2.39 -6.09 -24.42
CA ALA A 145 2.79 -5.28 -25.56
C ALA A 145 2.23 -3.85 -25.48
N ILE A 146 0.96 -3.71 -25.08
CA ILE A 146 0.33 -2.41 -24.79
C ILE A 146 1.10 -1.65 -23.72
N LEU A 147 1.39 -2.27 -22.58
CA LEU A 147 2.09 -1.63 -21.46
C LEU A 147 3.54 -1.23 -21.79
N LEU A 148 4.18 -1.93 -22.73
CA LEU A 148 5.51 -1.59 -23.24
C LEU A 148 5.48 -0.55 -24.36
N GLY A 149 4.29 -0.13 -24.81
CA GLY A 149 4.11 0.79 -25.92
C GLY A 149 4.51 0.20 -27.28
N HIS A 150 4.37 -1.12 -27.45
CA HIS A 150 4.69 -1.82 -28.70
C HIS A 150 3.49 -2.01 -29.64
N ASP A 151 2.26 -2.03 -29.11
CA ASP A 151 1.01 -2.18 -29.89
C ASP A 151 0.10 -0.97 -29.68
N ASP A 152 -0.59 -0.54 -30.75
CA ASP A 152 -1.64 0.48 -30.69
C ASP A 152 -2.97 -0.16 -30.22
N LEU A 153 -3.63 0.48 -29.26
CA LEU A 153 -4.88 0.00 -28.63
C LEU A 153 -6.06 -0.13 -29.59
N GLU A 154 -6.01 0.54 -30.75
CA GLU A 154 -7.14 0.68 -31.67
C GLU A 154 -7.48 -0.63 -32.44
N GLU A 155 -6.51 -1.53 -32.64
CA GLU A 155 -6.68 -2.70 -33.52
C GLU A 155 -7.35 -3.92 -32.88
N ARG A 156 -7.69 -3.88 -31.58
CA ARG A 156 -8.07 -5.09 -30.80
C ARG A 156 -9.50 -5.11 -30.27
N ASN A 157 -10.39 -4.32 -30.87
CA ASN A 157 -11.80 -4.26 -30.49
C ASN A 157 -12.62 -5.39 -31.12
N ALA A 158 -12.58 -6.57 -30.50
CA ALA A 158 -13.62 -7.59 -30.62
C ALA A 158 -13.57 -8.55 -29.42
N MET A 159 -13.96 -8.07 -28.24
CA MET A 159 -14.20 -8.93 -27.08
C MET A 159 -15.70 -9.28 -27.01
N GLU A 160 -16.00 -10.52 -26.66
CA GLU A 160 -17.37 -11.06 -26.57
C GLU A 160 -18.16 -10.28 -25.50
N ASP A 161 -19.41 -9.94 -25.81
CA ASP A 161 -20.28 -9.10 -24.95
C ASP A 161 -20.53 -9.78 -23.59
N LEU A 162 -19.70 -9.45 -22.60
CA LEU A 162 -19.91 -9.81 -21.21
C LEU A 162 -20.96 -8.87 -20.63
N SER A 163 -22.23 -9.15 -20.94
CA SER A 163 -23.38 -8.45 -20.38
C SER A 163 -23.50 -8.72 -18.87
N LEU A 164 -22.63 -8.11 -18.07
CA LEU A 164 -22.68 -8.14 -16.62
C LEU A 164 -23.81 -7.21 -16.17
N GLN A 165 -24.89 -7.80 -15.66
CA GLN A 165 -25.99 -7.05 -15.05
C GLN A 165 -25.51 -6.46 -13.71
N LEU A 166 -25.27 -5.15 -13.70
CA LEU A 166 -24.96 -4.41 -12.48
C LEU A 166 -26.23 -4.14 -11.66
N PRO A 167 -26.15 -4.11 -10.32
CA PRO A 167 -27.26 -3.67 -9.46
C PRO A 167 -27.70 -2.25 -9.83
N SER A 168 -29.01 -2.06 -9.98
CA SER A 168 -29.68 -0.89 -10.58
C SER A 168 -29.72 0.38 -9.72
N GLU A 169 -28.84 0.55 -8.73
CA GLU A 169 -29.09 1.54 -7.66
C GLU A 169 -28.40 2.89 -7.82
N ILE A 170 -27.51 3.07 -8.82
CA ILE A 170 -26.84 4.36 -9.04
C ILE A 170 -27.11 4.83 -10.48
N PRO A 171 -27.87 5.94 -10.67
CA PRO A 171 -28.03 6.53 -12.00
C PRO A 171 -26.67 7.05 -12.46
N LEU A 172 -26.20 6.53 -13.60
CA LEU A 172 -24.96 6.97 -14.22
C LEU A 172 -25.21 8.14 -15.16
N ASP A 173 -24.27 9.07 -15.24
CA ASP A 173 -24.27 10.12 -16.26
C ASP A 173 -23.73 9.61 -17.62
N ASP A 174 -23.85 10.43 -18.67
CA ASP A 174 -23.44 10.06 -20.03
C ASP A 174 -21.94 9.69 -20.11
N SER A 175 -21.08 10.40 -19.38
CA SER A 175 -19.63 10.13 -19.35
C SER A 175 -19.30 8.81 -18.66
N GLN A 176 -20.03 8.47 -17.60
CA GLN A 176 -19.92 7.19 -16.91
C GLN A 176 -20.45 6.03 -17.75
N HIS A 177 -21.51 6.27 -18.53
CA HIS A 177 -22.02 5.30 -19.50
C HIS A 177 -21.03 5.04 -20.64
N GLU A 178 -20.35 6.07 -21.13
CA GLU A 178 -19.29 5.97 -22.12
C GLU A 178 -18.08 5.19 -21.58
N ALA A 179 -17.59 5.55 -20.39
CA ALA A 179 -16.49 4.86 -19.71
C ALA A 179 -16.79 3.38 -19.46
N ARG A 180 -18.02 3.06 -19.01
CA ARG A 180 -18.48 1.68 -18.87
C ARG A 180 -18.44 0.93 -20.21
N GLY A 181 -18.90 1.57 -21.27
CA GLY A 181 -18.86 1.00 -22.62
C GLY A 181 -17.44 0.70 -23.08
N ALA A 182 -16.49 1.59 -22.81
CA ALA A 182 -15.07 1.39 -23.12
C ALA A 182 -14.50 0.16 -22.37
N CYS A 183 -14.72 0.05 -21.06
CA CYS A 183 -14.23 -1.08 -20.25
C CYS A 183 -14.73 -2.47 -20.69
N ILE A 184 -15.92 -2.55 -21.28
CA ILE A 184 -16.50 -3.82 -21.76
C ILE A 184 -15.89 -4.20 -23.12
N ARG A 185 -15.61 -3.21 -23.98
CA ARG A 185 -15.19 -3.45 -25.36
C ARG A 185 -13.66 -3.56 -25.51
N GLU A 186 -12.92 -2.84 -24.70
CA GLU A 186 -11.46 -2.68 -24.83
C GLU A 186 -10.71 -3.69 -23.95
N GLY A 187 -9.60 -4.23 -24.45
CA GLY A 187 -8.73 -5.11 -23.67
C GLY A 187 -7.98 -4.41 -22.53
N VAL A 188 -7.78 -3.09 -22.65
CA VAL A 188 -7.22 -2.20 -21.61
C VAL A 188 -7.90 -0.84 -21.76
N ALA A 189 -8.49 -0.31 -20.69
CA ALA A 189 -9.15 0.99 -20.67
C ALA A 189 -8.55 1.89 -19.57
N PHE A 190 -8.45 3.19 -19.84
CA PHE A 190 -8.01 4.20 -18.88
C PHE A 190 -9.16 5.17 -18.59
N ILE A 191 -9.59 5.27 -17.33
CA ILE A 191 -10.67 6.19 -16.92
C ILE A 191 -10.04 7.36 -16.15
N PRO A 192 -9.97 8.56 -16.74
CA PRO A 192 -9.57 9.75 -15.99
C PRO A 192 -10.74 10.25 -15.12
N GLU A 193 -10.53 10.34 -13.81
CA GLU A 193 -11.49 10.97 -12.90
C GLU A 193 -11.01 12.37 -12.52
N LEU A 194 -11.84 13.38 -12.79
CA LEU A 194 -11.59 14.76 -12.34
C LEU A 194 -12.29 15.02 -11.01
N PRO A 195 -11.66 15.76 -10.07
CA PRO A 195 -12.31 16.16 -8.84
C PRO A 195 -13.64 16.87 -9.14
N ARG A 196 -14.73 16.46 -8.47
CA ARG A 196 -16.02 17.13 -8.61
C ARG A 196 -15.90 18.56 -8.12
N ILE A 197 -15.91 19.52 -9.04
CA ILE A 197 -15.97 20.94 -8.69
C ILE A 197 -17.40 21.22 -8.22
N VAL A 198 -17.60 21.23 -6.90
CA VAL A 198 -18.85 21.72 -6.31
C VAL A 198 -18.82 23.23 -6.43
N ASN A 199 -19.52 23.78 -7.42
CA ASN A 199 -19.79 25.21 -7.46
C ASN A 199 -20.69 25.54 -6.27
N SER A 200 -20.10 26.03 -5.18
CA SER A 200 -20.81 26.73 -4.11
C SER A 200 -21.29 28.09 -4.65
N GLY A 201 -22.29 28.03 -5.54
CA GLY A 201 -23.02 29.21 -6.00
C GLY A 201 -23.81 29.79 -4.84
N ASN A 202 -23.34 30.93 -4.33
CA ASN A 202 -24.08 31.84 -3.47
C ASN A 202 -25.52 32.04 -3.98
N SER A 203 -26.50 31.53 -3.25
CA SER A 203 -27.86 32.06 -3.25
C SER A 203 -27.94 33.22 -2.25
N ALA A 204 -27.51 34.41 -2.70
CA ALA A 204 -27.96 35.66 -2.12
C ALA A 204 -29.15 36.14 -2.96
N GLY A 205 -30.34 36.13 -2.36
CA GLY A 205 -31.60 36.61 -2.91
C GLY A 205 -32.67 36.57 -1.84
#